data_AF-A0A2N5SPW1-F1
#
_entry.id   AF-A0A2N5SPW1-F1
#
_cell.length_a   1.000
_cell.length_b   1.000
_cell.length_c   1.000
_cell.angle_alpha   90.00
_cell.angle_beta   90.00
_cell.angle_gamma   90.00
#
_symmetry.space_group_name_H-M   'P 1'
#
loop_
_entity.id
_entity.type
_entity.pdbx_description
1 polymer ?
#
loop_
_entity_poly.entity_id
_entity_poly.type
_entity_poly.pdbx_seq_one_letter_code
_entity_poly.pdbx_strand_id
1 'polypeptide(L)'
;MDQDYLKTKNYEADSGSLLALTNQSLHAIKEKIVNTTTFAPLVLLAKKTIVSLLSKIEHGRIHMHTKQESWTFGGQCTTKAHGEQEEEEVSIQVLSDAFWIRMFLLSDMGFAEAYMVGDIRVDRLDALFKIFIRNRAHVSEMSMLASSLFGALNRLMNSRFINSVSNTLSNISAHYDISNDMFRAFLSNDMTYSCAYFTPDLGGINGDLKAIKLEGEGVQEEEEEEEEEDDDDDEDGDDGKKEEDPLELAQYAKLDLIIEKARIRKGDRVLEIGSGWGSLAIRAVERTGCTVDTITLSVEQKRLAEKRISAAGLKDKIIVHLMDYRDIPRSFERPFDRVVSVEMLESVGIQFLIPFFNTLHRSLHPLHGIAVFQVITIPESRFDRYVKEVDFIRKWIFPGGVLPSVTALTNAITQGSENGQLVIDSVQNIGPHYARTLREWERRFIRNFDQIIAPCLLTTYPELDRNPHRVEIFKRKWIYYFEYCAAGFDARVLGDHIFTLTREGNLTL
;
A
#
# COMPACT_ATOMS: atom_id res chain seq x y z
N MET A 1 -25.13 21.99 -12.35
CA MET A 1 -25.55 20.91 -11.46
C MET A 1 -26.12 19.85 -12.39
N ASP A 2 -25.26 18.99 -12.92
CA ASP A 2 -25.59 18.02 -13.96
C ASP A 2 -25.17 16.62 -13.48
N GLN A 3 -26.13 15.70 -13.47
CA GLN A 3 -26.06 14.36 -12.88
C GLN A 3 -25.47 13.28 -13.82
N ASP A 4 -24.76 13.63 -14.88
CA ASP A 4 -24.32 12.65 -15.89
C ASP A 4 -22.87 12.16 -15.76
N TYR A 5 -22.13 12.54 -14.70
CA TYR A 5 -20.72 12.13 -14.50
C TYR A 5 -20.53 10.65 -14.09
N LEU A 6 -21.57 9.98 -13.59
CA LEU A 6 -21.48 8.59 -13.11
C LEU A 6 -21.69 7.52 -14.20
N LYS A 7 -21.97 7.89 -15.46
CA LYS A 7 -22.07 6.92 -16.56
C LYS A 7 -20.73 6.68 -17.24
N THR A 8 -19.79 6.09 -16.50
CA THR A 8 -18.66 5.39 -17.13
C THR A 8 -18.94 3.88 -17.08
N LYS A 9 -18.87 3.24 -18.25
CA LYS A 9 -19.23 1.83 -18.53
C LYS A 9 -18.49 0.74 -17.71
N ASN A 10 -17.73 1.10 -16.69
CA ASN A 10 -16.93 0.18 -15.88
C ASN A 10 -17.56 -0.17 -14.52
N TYR A 11 -18.72 0.38 -14.17
CA TYR A 11 -19.41 0.10 -12.92
C TYR A 11 -20.94 0.12 -13.09
N GLU A 12 -21.50 -0.92 -13.71
CA GLU A 12 -22.94 -1.22 -13.57
C GLU A 12 -23.10 -2.57 -12.86
N ALA A 13 -23.50 -2.51 -11.59
CA ALA A 13 -24.18 -3.60 -10.90
C ALA A 13 -25.56 -3.07 -10.47
N ASP A 14 -26.51 -3.17 -11.40
CA ASP A 14 -27.93 -2.94 -11.16
C ASP A 14 -28.42 -3.91 -10.07
N SER A 15 -28.89 -3.39 -8.93
CA SER A 15 -29.41 -4.20 -7.81
C SER A 15 -30.86 -3.84 -7.48
N GLY A 16 -31.78 -4.34 -8.32
CA GLY A 16 -33.21 -4.34 -8.07
C GLY A 16 -33.68 -5.47 -7.14
N SER A 17 -34.04 -5.10 -5.92
CA SER A 17 -35.03 -5.62 -4.93
C SER A 17 -35.51 -7.08 -4.82
N LEU A 18 -35.02 -8.10 -5.55
CA LEU A 18 -35.40 -9.51 -5.28
C LEU A 18 -34.29 -10.36 -4.63
N LEU A 19 -33.04 -9.90 -4.69
CA LEU A 19 -31.84 -10.59 -4.19
C LEU A 19 -31.59 -10.42 -2.67
N ALA A 20 -32.21 -9.41 -2.05
CA ALA A 20 -32.06 -9.16 -0.61
C ALA A 20 -32.69 -10.29 0.24
N LEU A 21 -33.77 -10.90 -0.24
CA LEU A 21 -34.44 -12.03 0.43
C LEU A 21 -33.71 -13.37 0.21
N THR A 22 -32.90 -13.50 -0.84
CA THR A 22 -32.09 -14.71 -1.08
C THR A 22 -30.77 -14.73 -0.28
N ASN A 23 -30.26 -13.56 0.13
CA ASN A 23 -28.98 -13.44 0.84
C ASN A 23 -29.01 -13.97 2.29
N GLN A 24 -30.14 -13.82 3.00
CA GLN A 24 -30.27 -14.38 4.36
C GLN A 24 -30.22 -15.91 4.37
N SER A 25 -30.88 -16.55 3.40
CA SER A 25 -30.91 -18.01 3.22
C SER A 25 -29.53 -18.56 2.82
N LEU A 26 -28.78 -17.82 2.02
CA LEU A 26 -27.41 -18.16 1.59
C LEU A 26 -26.37 -17.99 2.69
N HIS A 27 -26.54 -17.01 3.60
CA HIS A 27 -25.65 -16.83 4.76
C HIS A 27 -25.72 -18.04 5.72
N ALA A 28 -26.92 -18.59 5.94
CA ALA A 28 -27.13 -19.78 6.75
C ALA A 28 -26.54 -21.06 6.11
N ILE A 29 -26.47 -21.13 4.77
CA ILE A 29 -25.84 -22.23 4.04
C ILE A 29 -24.30 -22.08 4.04
N LYS A 30 -23.77 -20.84 3.96
CA LYS A 30 -22.34 -20.52 4.02
C LYS A 30 -21.71 -20.87 5.37
N GLU A 31 -22.35 -20.49 6.46
CA GLU A 31 -21.89 -20.92 7.78
C GLU A 31 -22.00 -22.44 7.95
N LYS A 32 -23.00 -23.11 7.36
CA LYS A 32 -23.10 -24.58 7.40
C LYS A 32 -22.06 -25.33 6.56
N ILE A 33 -21.51 -24.72 5.51
CA ILE A 33 -20.49 -25.35 4.66
C ILE A 33 -19.07 -25.08 5.21
N VAL A 34 -18.85 -23.92 5.85
CA VAL A 34 -17.59 -23.56 6.50
C VAL A 34 -17.50 -24.10 7.94
N ASN A 35 -18.63 -24.34 8.62
CA ASN A 35 -18.67 -25.13 9.84
C ASN A 35 -18.36 -26.60 9.52
N THR A 36 -17.07 -26.92 9.65
CA THR A 36 -16.33 -28.16 10.00
C THR A 36 -16.98 -29.55 9.91
N THR A 37 -18.30 -29.72 9.92
CA THR A 37 -18.94 -31.04 9.97
C THR A 37 -19.27 -31.61 8.59
N THR A 38 -19.37 -30.78 7.54
CA THR A 38 -19.98 -31.22 6.27
C THR A 38 -18.97 -31.80 5.25
N PHE A 39 -17.65 -31.65 5.44
CA PHE A 39 -16.65 -32.14 4.46
C PHE A 39 -15.30 -32.59 5.06
N ALA A 40 -15.31 -33.37 6.15
CA ALA A 40 -14.10 -33.88 6.79
C ALA A 40 -13.06 -34.53 5.83
N PRO A 41 -13.44 -35.29 4.78
CA PRO A 41 -12.46 -35.84 3.83
C PRO A 41 -11.70 -34.77 3.03
N LEU A 42 -12.38 -33.69 2.64
CA LEU A 42 -11.75 -32.59 1.90
C LEU A 42 -10.83 -31.78 2.80
N VAL A 43 -11.23 -31.53 4.05
CA VAL A 43 -10.37 -30.88 5.05
C VAL A 43 -9.10 -31.69 5.28
N LEU A 44 -9.21 -33.01 5.45
CA LEU A 44 -8.06 -33.89 5.62
C LEU A 44 -7.14 -33.90 4.40
N LEU A 45 -7.71 -33.95 3.19
CA LEU A 45 -6.94 -33.86 1.95
C LEU A 45 -6.20 -32.51 1.86
N ALA A 46 -6.93 -31.40 2.03
CA ALA A 46 -6.38 -30.05 1.98
C ALA A 46 -5.25 -29.89 2.99
N LYS A 47 -5.48 -30.28 4.25
CA LYS A 47 -4.48 -30.25 5.31
C LYS A 47 -3.23 -31.06 4.96
N LYS A 48 -3.38 -32.32 4.52
CA LYS A 48 -2.24 -33.15 4.10
C LYS A 48 -1.47 -32.49 2.96
N THR A 49 -2.17 -31.92 1.98
CA THR A 49 -1.54 -31.20 0.88
C THR A 49 -0.76 -29.98 1.38
N ILE A 50 -1.35 -29.12 2.21
CA ILE A 50 -0.69 -27.93 2.74
C ILE A 50 0.50 -28.27 3.65
N VAL A 51 0.39 -29.29 4.51
CA VAL A 51 1.50 -29.76 5.34
C VAL A 51 2.64 -30.30 4.48
N SER A 52 2.34 -31.13 3.47
CA SER A 52 3.34 -31.61 2.50
C SER A 52 3.94 -30.47 1.67
N LEU A 53 3.25 -29.35 1.57
CA LEU A 53 3.70 -28.17 0.86
C LEU A 53 4.76 -27.43 1.69
N LEU A 54 4.42 -27.16 2.95
CA LEU A 54 5.26 -26.45 3.89
C LEU A 54 6.50 -27.27 4.26
N SER A 55 6.47 -28.59 4.14
CA SER A 55 7.68 -29.43 4.33
C SER A 55 8.78 -29.18 3.31
N LYS A 56 8.52 -28.38 2.25
CA LYS A 56 9.52 -27.95 1.27
C LYS A 56 10.16 -26.59 1.61
N ILE A 57 9.84 -25.99 2.75
CA ILE A 57 10.54 -24.79 3.24
C ILE A 57 11.97 -25.18 3.58
N GLU A 58 12.94 -24.48 2.98
CA GLU A 58 14.38 -24.69 3.17
C GLU A 58 15.00 -23.56 4.01
N HIS A 59 14.55 -22.32 3.81
CA HIS A 59 15.06 -21.13 4.49
C HIS A 59 14.09 -20.63 5.57
N GLY A 60 14.57 -20.55 6.83
CA GLY A 60 13.77 -20.16 7.99
C GLY A 60 12.97 -21.31 8.59
N ARG A 61 12.24 -21.04 9.67
CA ARG A 61 11.50 -22.04 10.45
C ARG A 61 10.06 -21.62 10.71
N ILE A 62 9.12 -22.52 10.45
CA ILE A 62 7.70 -22.32 10.72
C ILE A 62 7.21 -23.38 11.70
N HIS A 63 6.77 -22.96 12.88
CA HIS A 63 6.08 -23.77 13.87
C HIS A 63 4.57 -23.64 13.69
N MET A 64 3.94 -24.64 13.10
CA MET A 64 2.49 -24.65 12.91
C MET A 64 1.83 -25.54 13.95
N HIS A 65 0.83 -25.03 14.66
CA HIS A 65 0.11 -25.82 15.64
C HIS A 65 -1.40 -25.63 15.54
N THR A 66 -2.12 -26.72 15.76
CA THR A 66 -3.57 -26.78 15.94
C THR A 66 -3.85 -27.21 17.40
N LYS A 67 -5.12 -27.41 17.78
CA LYS A 67 -5.45 -27.99 19.10
C LYS A 67 -4.96 -29.43 19.28
N GLN A 68 -4.69 -30.16 18.20
CA GLN A 68 -4.45 -31.62 18.24
C GLN A 68 -3.06 -32.02 17.73
N GLU A 69 -2.48 -31.22 16.85
CA GLU A 69 -1.27 -31.56 16.10
C GLU A 69 -0.37 -30.34 15.96
N SER A 70 0.94 -30.60 15.91
CA SER A 70 1.99 -29.60 15.70
C SER A 70 2.96 -30.09 14.65
N TRP A 71 3.47 -29.15 13.84
CA TRP A 71 4.48 -29.36 12.81
C TRP A 71 5.57 -28.31 12.94
N THR A 72 6.78 -28.70 12.60
CA THR A 72 7.90 -27.77 12.38
C THR A 72 8.38 -27.97 10.95
N PHE A 73 8.47 -26.89 10.20
CA PHE A 73 8.95 -26.86 8.82
C PHE A 73 10.24 -26.06 8.72
N GLY A 74 11.15 -26.45 7.83
CA GLY A 74 12.45 -25.80 7.64
C GLY A 74 13.55 -26.25 8.62
N GLY A 75 14.70 -25.55 8.58
CA GLY A 75 15.81 -25.75 9.53
C GLY A 75 16.90 -26.76 9.13
N GLN A 76 17.12 -27.03 7.84
CA GLN A 76 18.15 -27.98 7.38
C GLN A 76 19.36 -27.37 6.64
N CYS A 77 19.54 -26.05 6.55
CA CYS A 77 20.68 -25.47 5.80
C CYS A 77 21.61 -24.60 6.67
N THR A 78 22.46 -25.25 7.46
CA THR A 78 23.63 -24.62 8.09
C THR A 78 24.79 -24.51 7.10
N THR A 79 24.70 -23.65 6.08
CA THR A 79 25.92 -23.16 5.42
C THR A 79 26.14 -21.71 5.83
N LYS A 80 26.90 -21.56 6.92
CA LYS A 80 27.40 -20.27 7.42
C LYS A 80 28.36 -19.68 6.36
N ALA A 81 27.85 -18.80 5.51
CA ALA A 81 28.65 -17.90 4.71
C ALA A 81 28.50 -16.46 5.22
N HIS A 82 29.56 -15.65 5.05
CA HIS A 82 29.82 -14.39 5.75
C HIS A 82 28.62 -13.42 5.90
N GLY A 83 28.39 -13.01 7.15
CA GLY A 83 27.44 -11.96 7.54
C GLY A 83 26.17 -12.57 8.14
N GLU A 84 26.19 -12.78 9.45
CA GLU A 84 25.11 -13.38 10.25
C GLU A 84 23.75 -12.67 10.02
N GLN A 85 22.77 -13.39 9.50
CA GLN A 85 21.37 -13.13 9.80
C GLN A 85 20.83 -14.40 10.48
N GLU A 86 20.27 -14.24 11.68
CA GLU A 86 19.49 -15.30 12.32
C GLU A 86 18.42 -15.79 11.33
N GLU A 87 18.22 -17.11 11.27
CA GLU A 87 17.12 -17.65 10.50
C GLU A 87 15.80 -17.20 11.13
N GLU A 88 14.94 -16.56 10.33
CA GLU A 88 13.61 -16.13 10.76
C GLU A 88 12.83 -17.35 11.27
N GLU A 89 12.27 -17.25 12.48
CA GLU A 89 11.45 -18.28 13.13
C GLU A 89 10.08 -17.69 13.47
N VAL A 90 9.01 -18.42 13.11
CA VAL A 90 7.64 -17.94 13.26
C VAL A 90 6.71 -19.05 13.75
N SER A 91 5.66 -18.67 14.46
CA SER A 91 4.60 -19.56 14.91
C SER A 91 3.25 -19.22 14.27
N ILE A 92 2.62 -20.22 13.66
CA ILE A 92 1.26 -20.14 13.12
C ILE A 92 0.34 -21.02 13.96
N GLN A 93 -0.63 -20.39 14.62
CA GLN A 93 -1.71 -21.08 15.30
C GLN A 93 -2.92 -21.20 14.37
N VAL A 94 -3.33 -22.42 14.04
CA VAL A 94 -4.55 -22.69 13.27
C VAL A 94 -5.73 -22.86 14.22
N LEU A 95 -6.65 -21.89 14.19
CA LEU A 95 -7.83 -21.83 15.06
C LEU A 95 -9.06 -22.48 14.42
N SER A 96 -9.12 -22.54 13.10
CA SER A 96 -10.26 -23.01 12.32
C SER A 96 -9.81 -23.87 11.13
N ASP A 97 -10.46 -25.00 10.91
CA ASP A 97 -10.16 -25.88 9.77
C ASP A 97 -10.50 -25.24 8.42
N ALA A 98 -11.27 -24.14 8.42
CA ALA A 98 -11.51 -23.34 7.22
C ALA A 98 -10.20 -22.84 6.59
N PHE A 99 -9.15 -22.62 7.40
CA PHE A 99 -7.80 -22.28 6.94
C PHE A 99 -7.30 -23.25 5.87
N TRP A 100 -7.40 -24.56 6.10
CA TRP A 100 -6.87 -25.58 5.19
C TRP A 100 -7.56 -25.51 3.82
N ILE A 101 -8.88 -25.34 3.83
CA ILE A 101 -9.68 -25.23 2.61
C ILE A 101 -9.35 -23.93 1.86
N ARG A 102 -9.23 -22.80 2.56
CA ARG A 102 -8.84 -21.51 1.96
C ARG A 102 -7.48 -21.59 1.29
N MET A 103 -6.48 -22.10 2.01
CA MET A 103 -5.13 -22.30 1.48
C MET A 103 -5.13 -23.21 0.25
N PHE A 104 -5.87 -24.32 0.31
CA PHE A 104 -5.90 -25.31 -0.76
C PHE A 104 -6.54 -24.76 -2.05
N LEU A 105 -7.60 -23.96 -1.93
CA LEU A 105 -8.31 -23.42 -3.10
C LEU A 105 -7.70 -22.13 -3.64
N LEU A 106 -7.25 -21.25 -2.74
CA LEU A 106 -6.91 -19.85 -3.05
C LEU A 106 -5.44 -19.51 -2.83
N SER A 107 -4.62 -20.45 -2.35
CA SER A 107 -3.20 -20.26 -2.08
C SER A 107 -2.92 -19.01 -1.24
N ASP A 108 -2.22 -18.01 -1.80
CA ASP A 108 -1.81 -16.76 -1.15
C ASP A 108 -3.00 -15.90 -0.73
N MET A 109 -4.02 -15.78 -1.60
CA MET A 109 -5.27 -15.12 -1.28
C MET A 109 -6.00 -15.84 -0.13
N GLY A 110 -5.93 -17.16 -0.10
CA GLY A 110 -6.52 -17.98 0.96
C GLY A 110 -5.88 -17.74 2.31
N PHE A 111 -4.55 -17.61 2.33
CA PHE A 111 -3.80 -17.23 3.51
C PHE A 111 -4.25 -15.85 4.03
N ALA A 112 -4.30 -14.85 3.13
CA ALA A 112 -4.67 -13.49 3.49
C ALA A 112 -6.08 -13.42 4.09
N GLU A 113 -7.06 -14.06 3.45
CA GLU A 113 -8.43 -14.11 3.99
C GLU A 113 -8.51 -14.87 5.32
N ALA A 114 -7.80 -15.98 5.47
CA ALA A 114 -7.74 -16.73 6.73
C ALA A 114 -7.13 -15.90 7.85
N TYR A 115 -6.07 -15.14 7.57
CA TYR A 115 -5.53 -14.16 8.48
C TYR A 115 -6.59 -13.11 8.79
N MET A 116 -7.16 -12.40 7.82
CA MET A 116 -8.15 -11.34 8.07
C MET A 116 -9.32 -11.78 8.97
N VAL A 117 -9.92 -12.95 8.71
CA VAL A 117 -11.11 -13.44 9.45
C VAL A 117 -10.80 -14.12 10.78
N GLY A 118 -9.54 -14.43 11.09
CA GLY A 118 -9.20 -15.09 12.36
C GLY A 118 -9.24 -16.59 12.36
N ASP A 119 -9.15 -17.21 11.18
CA ASP A 119 -8.93 -18.65 11.09
C ASP A 119 -7.52 -19.04 11.59
N ILE A 120 -6.56 -18.10 11.55
CA ILE A 120 -5.19 -18.28 12.03
C ILE A 120 -4.70 -17.08 12.86
N ARG A 121 -3.73 -17.32 13.74
CA ARG A 121 -2.86 -16.30 14.35
C ARG A 121 -1.42 -16.55 13.93
N VAL A 122 -0.69 -15.47 13.73
CA VAL A 122 0.74 -15.47 13.37
C VAL A 122 1.41 -14.48 14.32
N ASP A 123 2.51 -14.87 14.94
CA ASP A 123 3.27 -14.05 15.89
C ASP A 123 4.08 -12.95 15.18
N ARG A 124 4.71 -13.28 14.06
CA ARG A 124 5.61 -12.43 13.27
C ARG A 124 5.29 -12.58 11.79
N LEU A 125 4.30 -11.81 11.31
CA LEU A 125 3.80 -11.93 9.94
C LEU A 125 4.85 -11.42 8.93
N ASP A 126 5.65 -10.42 9.29
CA ASP A 126 6.79 -9.89 8.55
C ASP A 126 7.85 -10.97 8.28
N ALA A 127 8.24 -11.71 9.33
CA ALA A 127 9.17 -12.83 9.25
C ALA A 127 8.61 -13.95 8.38
N LEU A 128 7.31 -14.24 8.50
CA LEU A 128 6.65 -15.26 7.68
C LEU A 128 6.68 -14.89 6.19
N PHE A 129 6.43 -13.62 5.84
CA PHE A 129 6.54 -13.18 4.45
C PHE A 129 7.98 -13.24 3.93
N LYS A 130 8.98 -12.89 4.73
CA LYS A 130 10.39 -13.07 4.35
C LYS A 130 10.72 -14.55 4.08
N ILE A 131 10.24 -15.47 4.92
CA ILE A 131 10.35 -16.92 4.70
C ILE A 131 9.72 -17.29 3.36
N PHE A 132 8.47 -16.88 3.09
CA PHE A 132 7.80 -17.20 1.83
C PHE A 132 8.52 -16.63 0.60
N ILE A 133 9.07 -15.41 0.70
CA ILE A 133 9.82 -14.78 -0.39
C ILE A 133 11.14 -15.52 -0.66
N ARG A 134 11.88 -15.90 0.39
CA ARG A 134 13.16 -16.65 0.25
C ARG A 134 12.95 -18.03 -0.36
N ASN A 135 11.85 -18.69 -0.03
CA ASN A 135 11.51 -20.03 -0.55
C ASN A 135 10.75 -19.99 -1.89
N ARG A 136 10.63 -18.81 -2.53
CA ARG A 136 9.71 -18.60 -3.65
C ARG A 136 10.00 -19.47 -4.88
N ALA A 137 11.25 -19.84 -5.14
CA ALA A 137 11.59 -20.75 -6.25
C ALA A 137 10.82 -22.08 -6.13
N HIS A 138 10.84 -22.66 -4.93
CA HIS A 138 10.12 -23.90 -4.58
C HIS A 138 8.61 -23.68 -4.46
N VAL A 139 8.17 -22.48 -4.01
CA VAL A 139 6.76 -22.08 -3.93
C VAL A 139 6.15 -21.83 -5.33
N SER A 140 6.96 -21.48 -6.34
CA SER A 140 6.46 -21.18 -7.68
C SER A 140 6.20 -22.44 -8.52
N GLU A 141 7.03 -23.49 -8.40
CA GLU A 141 6.72 -24.82 -8.93
C GLU A 141 5.49 -25.44 -8.26
N MET A 142 5.26 -25.06 -7.01
CA MET A 142 4.09 -25.40 -6.20
C MET A 142 2.78 -24.89 -6.80
N SER A 143 2.77 -23.64 -7.28
CA SER A 143 1.63 -23.04 -7.97
C SER A 143 1.35 -23.72 -9.32
N MET A 144 2.37 -24.21 -10.02
CA MET A 144 2.22 -24.95 -11.29
C MET A 144 1.66 -26.37 -11.11
N LEU A 145 2.07 -27.09 -10.05
CA LEU A 145 1.54 -28.43 -9.75
C LEU A 145 0.10 -28.37 -9.22
N ALA A 146 -0.23 -27.40 -8.36
CA ALA A 146 -1.60 -27.19 -7.88
C ALA A 146 -2.53 -26.70 -9.00
N SER A 147 -2.09 -25.77 -9.85
CA SER A 147 -2.91 -25.23 -10.95
C SER A 147 -3.14 -26.24 -12.09
N SER A 148 -2.20 -27.14 -12.36
CA SER A 148 -2.35 -28.19 -13.39
C SER A 148 -3.25 -29.34 -12.96
N LEU A 149 -3.19 -29.77 -11.70
CA LEU A 149 -4.07 -30.80 -11.14
C LEU A 149 -5.48 -30.28 -10.83
N PHE A 150 -5.62 -29.02 -10.45
CA PHE A 150 -6.89 -28.47 -9.93
C PHE A 150 -7.46 -27.30 -10.73
N GLY A 151 -6.88 -26.91 -11.86
CA GLY A 151 -7.36 -25.79 -12.69
C GLY A 151 -8.80 -25.93 -13.22
N ALA A 152 -9.35 -27.15 -13.26
CA ALA A 152 -10.76 -27.41 -13.55
C ALA A 152 -11.66 -27.27 -12.31
N LEU A 153 -11.21 -27.75 -11.14
CA LEU A 153 -11.92 -27.63 -9.86
C LEU A 153 -11.96 -26.17 -9.39
N ASN A 154 -10.85 -25.44 -9.59
CA ASN A 154 -10.73 -24.00 -9.33
C ASN A 154 -11.72 -23.22 -10.21
N ARG A 155 -11.82 -23.52 -11.52
CA ARG A 155 -12.82 -22.88 -12.40
C ARG A 155 -14.28 -23.16 -11.99
N LEU A 156 -14.57 -24.37 -11.50
CA LEU A 156 -15.92 -24.77 -11.10
C LEU A 156 -16.34 -24.15 -9.75
N MET A 157 -15.42 -24.10 -8.77
CA MET A 157 -15.68 -23.57 -7.42
C MET A 157 -15.48 -22.05 -7.31
N ASN A 158 -14.65 -21.44 -8.18
CA ASN A 158 -14.37 -20.00 -8.15
C ASN A 158 -15.59 -19.13 -8.41
N SER A 159 -16.55 -19.59 -9.21
CA SER A 159 -17.67 -18.74 -9.63
C SER A 159 -18.77 -18.55 -8.58
N ARG A 160 -18.92 -19.45 -7.60
CA ARG A 160 -20.07 -19.45 -6.67
C ARG A 160 -19.69 -19.33 -5.20
N PHE A 161 -18.62 -20.00 -4.76
CA PHE A 161 -18.22 -19.99 -3.35
C PHE A 161 -17.35 -18.77 -3.01
N ILE A 162 -16.38 -18.46 -3.89
CA ILE A 162 -15.49 -17.29 -3.74
C ILE A 162 -16.28 -15.99 -3.87
N ASN A 163 -17.11 -15.86 -4.90
CA ASN A 163 -17.95 -14.68 -5.08
C ASN A 163 -18.84 -14.44 -3.86
N SER A 164 -19.31 -15.49 -3.17
CA SER A 164 -20.05 -15.32 -1.93
C SER A 164 -19.18 -14.75 -0.80
N VAL A 165 -18.08 -15.41 -0.44
CA VAL A 165 -17.23 -15.01 0.72
C VAL A 165 -16.59 -13.64 0.45
N SER A 166 -16.16 -13.43 -0.78
CA SER A 166 -15.61 -12.17 -1.29
C SER A 166 -16.61 -11.02 -1.21
N ASN A 167 -17.88 -11.21 -1.62
CA ASN A 167 -18.89 -10.14 -1.58
C ASN A 167 -19.27 -9.72 -0.15
N THR A 168 -19.23 -10.63 0.83
CA THR A 168 -19.54 -10.29 2.24
C THR A 168 -18.45 -9.41 2.88
N LEU A 169 -17.20 -9.59 2.44
CA LEU A 169 -16.04 -8.81 2.89
C LEU A 169 -15.82 -7.54 2.04
N SER A 170 -16.12 -7.57 0.73
CA SER A 170 -15.88 -6.44 -0.19
C SER A 170 -16.85 -5.28 0.01
N ASN A 171 -18.00 -5.51 0.63
CA ASN A 171 -18.97 -4.44 0.94
C ASN A 171 -18.43 -3.38 1.94
N ILE A 172 -17.25 -3.60 2.56
CA ILE A 172 -16.56 -2.63 3.43
C ILE A 172 -15.42 -1.91 2.68
N SER A 173 -15.17 -2.25 1.42
CA SER A 173 -13.97 -1.85 0.67
C SER A 173 -14.30 -0.90 -0.48
N ALA A 174 -14.76 0.31 -0.15
CA ALA A 174 -14.66 1.45 -1.04
C ALA A 174 -13.41 2.26 -0.63
N HIS A 175 -12.43 2.35 -1.53
CA HIS A 175 -11.17 3.04 -1.28
C HIS A 175 -11.31 4.55 -1.46
N TYR A 176 -10.62 5.30 -0.60
CA TYR A 176 -10.67 6.76 -0.42
C TYR A 176 -11.99 7.39 0.05
N ASP A 177 -13.06 6.61 0.21
CA ASP A 177 -14.28 7.03 0.94
C ASP A 177 -14.16 6.88 2.46
N ILE A 178 -12.97 6.51 2.94
CA ILE A 178 -12.65 6.44 4.37
C ILE A 178 -12.22 7.82 4.86
N SER A 179 -12.71 8.23 6.02
CA SER A 179 -12.47 9.57 6.60
C SER A 179 -10.98 9.96 6.59
N ASN A 180 -10.70 11.21 6.19
CA ASN A 180 -9.36 11.83 6.31
C ASN A 180 -8.79 11.71 7.73
N ASP A 181 -9.65 11.59 8.75
CA ASP A 181 -9.24 11.44 10.15
C ASP A 181 -8.56 10.09 10.41
N MET A 182 -9.00 9.02 9.73
CA MET A 182 -8.30 7.75 9.79
C MET A 182 -6.89 7.87 9.20
N PHE A 183 -6.74 8.48 8.03
CA PHE A 183 -5.42 8.67 7.42
C PHE A 183 -4.52 9.52 8.31
N ARG A 184 -5.03 10.60 8.90
CA ARG A 184 -4.29 11.42 9.87
C ARG A 184 -3.80 10.62 11.08
N ALA A 185 -4.51 9.57 11.47
CA ALA A 185 -4.13 8.75 12.61
C ALA A 185 -2.82 7.97 12.39
N PHE A 186 -2.38 7.73 11.16
CA PHE A 186 -1.14 6.97 10.90
C PHE A 186 -0.16 7.62 9.93
N LEU A 187 -0.58 8.62 9.17
CA LEU A 187 0.33 9.44 8.38
C LEU A 187 1.05 10.48 9.26
N SER A 188 2.09 11.10 8.72
CA SER A 188 2.67 12.33 9.27
C SER A 188 1.73 13.52 9.05
N ASN A 189 1.98 14.64 9.74
CA ASN A 189 1.13 15.82 9.70
C ASN A 189 1.02 16.45 8.29
N ASP A 190 2.03 16.23 7.45
CA ASP A 190 1.98 16.60 6.05
C ASP A 190 1.00 15.73 5.22
N MET A 191 0.33 14.71 5.79
CA MET A 191 -0.67 13.86 5.13
C MET A 191 -0.17 13.18 3.85
N THR A 192 1.14 12.93 3.70
CA THR A 192 1.64 12.24 2.50
C THR A 192 1.43 10.73 2.62
N TYR A 193 0.61 10.17 1.73
CA TYR A 193 0.40 8.72 1.58
C TYR A 193 1.17 8.19 0.37
N SER A 194 2.50 8.25 0.47
CA SER A 194 3.47 7.70 -0.48
C SER A 194 4.76 7.35 0.27
N CYS A 195 5.71 6.71 -0.40
CA CYS A 195 7.05 6.44 0.13
C CYS A 195 7.72 7.72 0.69
N ALA A 196 8.34 7.60 1.87
CA ALA A 196 9.21 8.63 2.44
C ALA A 196 10.69 8.37 2.07
N TYR A 197 11.56 9.36 2.26
CA TYR A 197 13.00 9.24 1.99
C TYR A 197 13.83 9.47 3.26
N PHE A 198 14.11 8.39 3.97
CA PHE A 198 14.95 8.41 5.19
C PHE A 198 16.42 8.64 4.87
N THR A 199 16.89 9.86 5.10
CA THR A 199 18.30 10.24 4.97
C THR A 199 19.18 9.58 6.05
N PRO A 200 20.52 9.56 5.89
CA PRO A 200 21.43 8.97 6.87
C PRO A 200 21.30 9.56 8.28
N ASP A 201 21.07 10.87 8.39
CA ASP A 201 20.82 11.59 9.64
C ASP A 201 19.53 11.14 10.35
N LEU A 202 18.53 10.67 9.59
CA LEU A 202 17.31 10.05 10.14
C LEU A 202 17.49 8.55 10.45
N GLY A 203 18.72 8.02 10.40
CA GLY A 203 19.03 6.61 10.62
C GLY A 203 18.80 5.69 9.42
N GLY A 204 18.46 6.24 8.25
CA GLY A 204 18.29 5.50 7.00
C GLY A 204 17.14 4.49 7.01
N ILE A 205 17.16 3.51 6.10
CA ILE A 205 16.07 2.55 5.88
C ILE A 205 15.77 1.60 7.06
N ASN A 206 16.65 1.54 8.06
CA ASN A 206 16.54 0.66 9.23
C ASN A 206 16.69 1.41 10.56
N GLY A 207 16.57 2.75 10.55
CA GLY A 207 16.75 3.56 11.77
C GLY A 207 15.75 3.20 12.86
N ASP A 208 14.52 2.87 12.47
CA ASP A 208 13.43 2.45 13.35
C ASP A 208 13.69 1.12 14.07
N LEU A 209 14.39 0.19 13.43
CA LEU A 209 14.70 -1.12 14.01
C LEU A 209 15.87 -1.07 15.01
N LYS A 210 16.72 -0.04 14.93
CA LYS A 210 17.83 0.14 15.86
C LYS A 210 17.37 0.74 17.19
N ALA A 211 16.42 1.66 17.17
CA ALA A 211 15.85 2.27 18.37
C ALA A 211 15.17 1.22 19.27
N ILE A 212 14.39 0.31 18.66
CA ILE A 212 13.68 -0.77 19.39
C ILE A 212 14.66 -1.73 20.10
N LYS A 213 15.83 -2.00 19.51
CA LYS A 213 16.83 -2.87 20.16
C LYS A 213 17.45 -2.23 21.40
N LEU A 214 17.63 -0.91 21.40
CA LEU A 214 18.18 -0.18 22.55
C LEU A 214 17.18 -0.08 23.70
N GLU A 215 15.88 0.09 23.40
CA GLU A 215 14.81 0.06 24.40
C GLU A 215 14.64 -1.34 25.03
N GLY A 216 14.85 -2.42 24.25
CA GLY A 216 14.77 -3.80 24.74
C GLY A 216 15.95 -4.27 25.60
N GLU A 217 17.10 -3.59 25.56
CA GLU A 217 18.30 -3.92 26.34
C GLU A 217 18.43 -3.07 27.63
N GLY A 218 17.51 -2.14 27.88
CA GLY A 218 17.60 -1.12 28.93
C GLY A 218 16.54 -1.18 30.04
N VAL A 219 15.94 -2.34 30.33
CA VAL A 219 15.03 -2.46 31.49
C VAL A 219 15.86 -2.74 32.76
N GLN A 220 16.38 -1.68 33.39
CA GLN A 220 16.52 -1.67 34.84
C GLN A 220 15.18 -1.16 35.39
N GLU A 221 14.57 -1.96 36.26
CA GLU A 221 13.38 -1.62 37.03
C GLU A 221 13.67 -0.33 37.81
N GLU A 222 13.10 0.80 37.39
CA GLU A 222 12.92 1.95 38.27
C GLU A 222 11.58 1.78 38.97
N GLU A 223 11.65 1.68 40.30
CA GLU A 223 10.54 1.51 41.22
C GLU A 223 9.57 2.69 41.09
N GLU A 224 8.28 2.38 40.96
CA GLU A 224 7.18 3.35 41.03
C GLU A 224 7.12 3.93 42.45
N GLU A 225 7.67 5.13 42.66
CA GLU A 225 7.31 5.95 43.83
C GLU A 225 6.00 6.69 43.52
N GLU A 226 5.01 6.48 44.38
CA GLU A 226 3.69 7.12 44.35
C GLU A 226 3.85 8.64 44.58
N GLU A 227 3.51 9.47 43.58
CA GLU A 227 3.35 10.92 43.79
C GLU A 227 1.89 11.22 44.19
N GLU A 228 1.74 11.70 45.42
CA GLU A 228 0.52 12.30 45.97
C GLU A 228 0.22 13.63 45.25
N GLU A 229 -1.07 13.86 44.98
CA GLU A 229 -1.61 15.12 44.45
C GLU A 229 -1.38 16.26 45.47
N ASP A 230 -0.72 17.34 45.07
CA ASP A 230 -0.92 18.66 45.68
C ASP A 230 -0.79 19.76 44.61
N ASP A 231 -1.84 20.58 44.55
CA ASP A 231 -1.94 21.83 43.80
C ASP A 231 -0.88 22.84 44.26
N ASP A 232 -0.19 23.52 43.33
CA ASP A 232 0.00 24.98 43.35
C ASP A 232 0.79 25.48 42.12
N ASP A 233 0.39 26.66 41.66
CA ASP A 233 0.98 27.46 40.58
C ASP A 233 2.49 27.69 40.76
N ASP A 234 3.29 27.54 39.70
CA ASP A 234 4.34 28.51 39.36
C ASP A 234 4.90 28.31 37.93
N GLU A 235 5.15 29.44 37.27
CA GLU A 235 5.80 29.59 35.97
C GLU A 235 7.21 28.98 36.00
N ASP A 236 7.50 27.99 35.15
CA ASP A 236 8.86 27.74 34.71
C ASP A 236 8.92 27.22 33.27
N GLY A 237 9.81 27.84 32.50
CA GLY A 237 9.98 27.62 31.07
C GLY A 237 10.56 26.25 30.75
N ASP A 238 9.70 25.35 30.27
CA ASP A 238 10.14 24.21 29.48
C ASP A 238 10.42 24.68 28.04
N ASP A 239 11.71 24.96 27.76
CA ASP A 239 12.24 25.14 26.40
C ASP A 239 12.33 23.77 25.69
N GLY A 240 11.27 22.97 25.84
CA GLY A 240 11.09 21.62 25.34
C GLY A 240 11.13 21.65 23.83
N LYS A 241 12.31 21.38 23.26
CA LYS A 241 12.47 21.09 21.84
C LYS A 241 11.54 19.93 21.51
N LYS A 242 10.38 20.26 20.96
CA LYS A 242 9.43 19.31 20.41
C LYS A 242 10.19 18.39 19.47
N GLU A 243 10.35 17.14 19.86
CA GLU A 243 11.10 16.16 19.08
C GLU A 243 10.48 16.07 17.67
N GLU A 244 11.28 16.35 16.65
CA GLU A 244 10.78 16.41 15.27
C GLU A 244 10.41 15.00 14.79
N ASP A 245 9.21 14.83 14.22
CA ASP A 245 8.71 13.55 13.73
C ASP A 245 9.61 13.02 12.59
N PRO A 246 10.36 11.89 12.78
CA PRO A 246 11.26 11.38 11.75
C PRO A 246 10.55 10.95 10.46
N LEU A 247 9.29 10.53 10.52
CA LEU A 247 8.51 10.21 9.32
C LEU A 247 8.17 11.49 8.56
N GLU A 248 7.75 12.55 9.25
CA GLU A 248 7.43 13.84 8.63
C GLU A 248 8.67 14.44 7.97
N LEU A 249 9.81 14.42 8.66
CA LEU A 249 11.09 14.85 8.09
C LEU A 249 11.47 14.03 6.85
N ALA A 250 11.30 12.70 6.89
CA ALA A 250 11.56 11.84 5.74
C ALA A 250 10.59 12.09 4.57
N GLN A 251 9.33 12.46 4.85
CA GLN A 251 8.38 12.86 3.81
C GLN A 251 8.81 14.18 3.16
N TYR A 252 9.19 15.18 3.95
CA TYR A 252 9.73 16.43 3.40
C TYR A 252 11.01 16.20 2.60
N ALA A 253 11.92 15.35 3.07
CA ALA A 253 13.14 14.99 2.34
C ALA A 253 12.82 14.36 0.97
N LYS A 254 11.78 13.52 0.88
CA LYS A 254 11.31 12.96 -0.39
C LYS A 254 10.71 14.02 -1.31
N LEU A 255 9.86 14.90 -0.78
CA LEU A 255 9.28 16.00 -1.57
C LEU A 255 10.37 16.94 -2.09
N ASP A 256 11.36 17.24 -1.26
CA ASP A 256 12.51 18.07 -1.60
C ASP A 256 13.37 17.42 -2.68
N LEU A 257 13.62 16.12 -2.60
CA LEU A 257 14.30 15.36 -3.65
C LEU A 257 13.60 15.47 -5.01
N ILE A 258 12.27 15.41 -5.03
CA ILE A 258 11.47 15.57 -6.26
C ILE A 258 11.58 17.00 -6.80
N ILE A 259 11.45 18.00 -5.92
CA ILE A 259 11.59 19.43 -6.27
C ILE A 259 12.98 19.70 -6.86
N GLU A 260 14.03 19.11 -6.28
CA GLU A 260 15.42 19.25 -6.71
C GLU A 260 15.69 18.55 -8.05
N LYS A 261 15.22 17.31 -8.22
CA LYS A 261 15.30 16.59 -9.50
C LYS A 261 14.57 17.31 -10.62
N ALA A 262 13.42 17.89 -10.31
CA ALA A 262 12.68 18.70 -11.25
C ALA A 262 13.35 20.06 -11.47
N ARG A 263 14.32 20.48 -10.64
CA ARG A 263 14.93 21.82 -10.68
C ARG A 263 13.86 22.92 -10.70
N ILE A 264 12.87 22.81 -9.82
CA ILE A 264 11.83 23.83 -9.69
C ILE A 264 12.47 25.10 -9.13
N ARG A 265 12.19 26.23 -9.77
CA ARG A 265 12.74 27.55 -9.45
C ARG A 265 11.63 28.58 -9.31
N LYS A 266 11.99 29.73 -8.74
CA LYS A 266 11.11 30.90 -8.69
C LYS A 266 10.67 31.29 -10.10
N GLY A 267 9.36 31.46 -10.27
CA GLY A 267 8.75 31.85 -11.54
C GLY A 267 8.38 30.68 -12.46
N ASP A 268 8.81 29.45 -12.17
CA ASP A 268 8.35 28.28 -12.91
C ASP A 268 6.84 28.07 -12.70
N ARG A 269 6.17 27.63 -13.75
CA ARG A 269 4.81 27.07 -13.69
C ARG A 269 4.88 25.55 -13.64
N VAL A 270 4.35 24.98 -12.58
CA VAL A 270 4.41 23.55 -12.29
C VAL A 270 3.01 22.94 -12.46
N LEU A 271 2.93 21.82 -13.17
CA LEU A 271 1.77 20.94 -13.16
C LEU A 271 2.04 19.76 -12.23
N GLU A 272 1.20 19.57 -11.23
CA GLU A 272 1.18 18.35 -10.42
C GLU A 272 0.02 17.46 -10.84
N ILE A 273 0.31 16.24 -11.25
CA ILE A 273 -0.70 15.22 -11.58
C ILE A 273 -0.86 14.27 -10.38
N GLY A 274 -2.01 14.37 -9.71
CA GLY A 274 -2.31 13.63 -8.48
C GLY A 274 -1.98 14.46 -7.24
N SER A 275 -2.88 15.37 -6.86
CA SER A 275 -2.67 16.33 -5.76
C SER A 275 -2.42 15.71 -4.38
N GLY A 276 -2.90 14.48 -4.14
CA GLY A 276 -3.07 13.96 -2.79
C GLY A 276 -3.81 14.98 -1.93
N TRP A 277 -3.26 15.32 -0.76
CA TRP A 277 -3.77 16.38 0.11
C TRP A 277 -2.99 17.71 -0.01
N GLY A 278 -2.23 17.92 -1.09
CA GLY A 278 -1.59 19.19 -1.43
C GLY A 278 -0.15 19.38 -0.92
N SER A 279 0.46 18.36 -0.33
CA SER A 279 1.75 18.46 0.37
C SER A 279 2.90 18.85 -0.55
N LEU A 280 2.99 18.23 -1.74
CA LEU A 280 4.03 18.57 -2.72
C LEU A 280 3.83 19.98 -3.28
N ALA A 281 2.60 20.36 -3.63
CA ALA A 281 2.30 21.72 -4.11
C ALA A 281 2.70 22.79 -3.08
N ILE A 282 2.30 22.60 -1.81
CA ILE A 282 2.65 23.50 -0.70
C ILE A 282 4.18 23.59 -0.57
N ARG A 283 4.86 22.44 -0.43
CA ARG A 283 6.31 22.39 -0.26
C ARG A 283 7.06 23.03 -1.42
N ALA A 284 6.62 22.81 -2.66
CA ALA A 284 7.24 23.38 -3.86
C ALA A 284 7.16 24.91 -3.88
N VAL A 285 5.99 25.48 -3.55
CA VAL A 285 5.81 26.94 -3.50
C VAL A 285 6.58 27.56 -2.34
N GLU A 286 6.55 26.95 -1.15
CA GLU A 286 7.30 27.45 0.01
C GLU A 286 8.81 27.49 -0.24
N ARG A 287 9.36 26.42 -0.84
CA ARG A 287 10.79 26.30 -1.11
C ARG A 287 11.28 27.22 -2.24
N THR A 288 10.45 27.47 -3.24
CA THR A 288 10.95 28.04 -4.52
C THR A 288 10.23 29.31 -4.97
N GLY A 289 9.01 29.55 -4.51
CA GLY A 289 8.16 30.63 -5.00
C GLY A 289 7.62 30.40 -6.43
N CYS A 290 7.56 29.15 -6.90
CA CYS A 290 6.90 28.77 -8.14
C CYS A 290 5.37 28.96 -8.05
N THR A 291 4.66 28.63 -9.13
CA THR A 291 3.20 28.48 -9.14
C THR A 291 2.83 27.05 -9.50
N VAL A 292 1.75 26.53 -8.91
CA VAL A 292 1.34 25.14 -9.09
C VAL A 292 -0.11 25.06 -9.53
N ASP A 293 -0.35 24.43 -10.67
CA ASP A 293 -1.64 23.85 -11.02
C ASP A 293 -1.60 22.37 -10.61
N THR A 294 -2.40 21.96 -9.63
CA THR A 294 -2.45 20.57 -9.15
C THR A 294 -3.80 19.95 -9.47
N ILE A 295 -3.82 18.70 -9.93
CA ILE A 295 -5.05 18.04 -10.39
C ILE A 295 -5.34 16.75 -9.61
N THR A 296 -6.61 16.54 -9.26
CA THR A 296 -7.10 15.32 -8.60
C THR A 296 -8.51 14.95 -9.10
N LEU A 297 -8.86 13.67 -8.96
CA LEU A 297 -10.22 13.16 -9.17
C LEU A 297 -11.05 13.11 -7.87
N SER A 298 -10.41 13.25 -6.70
CA SER A 298 -11.10 13.12 -5.41
C SER A 298 -11.57 14.48 -4.90
N VAL A 299 -12.88 14.57 -4.66
CA VAL A 299 -13.52 15.75 -4.06
C VAL A 299 -12.99 15.98 -2.64
N GLU A 300 -12.84 14.92 -1.86
CA GLU A 300 -12.35 15.01 -0.47
C GLU A 300 -10.88 15.43 -0.38
N GLN A 301 -10.04 14.91 -1.28
CA GLN A 301 -8.65 15.36 -1.41
C GLN A 301 -8.58 16.84 -1.78
N LYS A 302 -9.33 17.28 -2.79
CA LYS A 302 -9.40 18.69 -3.18
C LYS A 302 -9.82 19.57 -2.01
N ARG A 303 -10.89 19.20 -1.29
CA ARG A 303 -11.42 19.97 -0.17
C ARG A 303 -10.37 20.16 0.93
N LEU A 304 -9.69 19.09 1.34
CA LEU A 304 -8.66 19.18 2.39
C LEU A 304 -7.38 19.85 1.87
N ALA A 305 -6.97 19.62 0.62
CA ALA A 305 -5.84 20.32 0.01
C ALA A 305 -6.07 21.84 -0.01
N GLU A 306 -7.23 22.31 -0.47
CA GLU A 306 -7.57 23.74 -0.47
C GLU A 306 -7.59 24.35 0.93
N LYS A 307 -8.08 23.60 1.94
CA LYS A 307 -8.02 24.03 3.34
C LYS A 307 -6.57 24.21 3.82
N ARG A 308 -5.69 23.24 3.51
CA ARG A 308 -4.26 23.29 3.88
C ARG A 308 -3.53 24.40 3.15
N ILE A 309 -3.74 24.55 1.85
CA ILE A 309 -3.19 25.64 1.03
C ILE A 309 -3.63 27.01 1.58
N SER A 310 -4.90 27.13 1.99
CA SER A 310 -5.40 28.34 2.63
C SER A 310 -4.70 28.64 3.95
N ALA A 311 -4.51 27.60 4.79
CA ALA A 311 -3.86 27.75 6.09
C ALA A 311 -2.39 28.15 5.94
N ALA A 312 -1.72 27.70 4.88
CA ALA A 312 -0.36 28.11 4.52
C ALA A 312 -0.28 29.50 3.85
N GLY A 313 -1.41 30.14 3.53
CA GLY A 313 -1.43 31.45 2.86
C GLY A 313 -1.04 31.42 1.37
N LEU A 314 -1.16 30.27 0.70
CA LEU A 314 -0.64 30.05 -0.66
C LEU A 314 -1.71 30.02 -1.77
N LYS A 315 -2.92 30.50 -1.48
CA LYS A 315 -4.06 30.49 -2.41
C LYS A 315 -3.80 31.19 -3.75
N ASP A 316 -2.95 32.21 -3.75
CA ASP A 316 -2.63 32.97 -4.98
C ASP A 316 -1.55 32.27 -5.84
N LYS A 317 -0.99 31.16 -5.36
CA LYS A 317 0.10 30.43 -6.00
C LYS A 317 -0.25 29.00 -6.36
N ILE A 318 -1.24 28.41 -5.71
CA ILE A 318 -1.63 27.02 -5.90
C ILE A 318 -3.11 26.94 -6.25
N ILE A 319 -3.41 26.36 -7.41
CA ILE A 319 -4.78 26.10 -7.86
C ILE A 319 -5.00 24.59 -7.90
N VAL A 320 -6.02 24.12 -7.17
CA VAL A 320 -6.43 22.71 -7.17
C VAL A 320 -7.56 22.51 -8.16
N HIS A 321 -7.39 21.65 -9.15
CA HIS A 321 -8.42 21.33 -10.14
C HIS A 321 -9.02 19.96 -9.87
N LEU A 322 -10.36 19.88 -9.92
CA LEU A 322 -11.07 18.60 -9.92
C LEU A 322 -11.29 18.19 -11.38
N MET A 323 -10.37 17.39 -11.91
CA MET A 323 -10.45 16.93 -13.30
C MET A 323 -9.62 15.67 -13.51
N ASP A 324 -9.96 14.95 -14.58
CA ASP A 324 -9.11 13.90 -15.09
C ASP A 324 -7.92 14.50 -15.84
N TYR A 325 -6.72 13.97 -15.62
CA TYR A 325 -5.54 14.42 -16.35
C TYR A 325 -5.68 14.22 -17.87
N ARG A 326 -6.48 13.25 -18.30
CA ARG A 326 -6.75 12.96 -19.71
C ARG A 326 -7.56 14.07 -20.39
N ASP A 327 -8.28 14.86 -19.61
CA ASP A 327 -9.19 15.92 -20.06
C ASP A 327 -8.62 17.32 -19.83
N ILE A 328 -7.29 17.46 -19.65
CA ILE A 328 -6.65 18.76 -19.47
C ILE A 328 -7.00 19.72 -20.63
N PRO A 329 -7.30 21.00 -20.34
CA PRO A 329 -7.74 21.95 -21.34
C PRO A 329 -6.61 22.30 -22.32
N ARG A 330 -6.95 22.83 -23.50
CA ARG A 330 -5.95 23.30 -24.48
C ARG A 330 -5.00 24.37 -23.92
N SER A 331 -5.46 25.16 -22.93
CA SER A 331 -4.62 26.13 -22.24
C SER A 331 -3.47 25.51 -21.43
N PHE A 332 -3.51 24.19 -21.23
CA PHE A 332 -2.48 23.40 -20.55
C PHE A 332 -1.52 22.74 -21.56
N GLU A 333 -1.63 23.02 -22.86
CA GLU A 333 -0.69 22.53 -23.86
C GLU A 333 0.59 23.38 -23.89
N ARG A 334 1.70 22.77 -23.44
CA ARG A 334 3.07 23.33 -23.40
C ARG A 334 3.37 24.51 -22.44
N PRO A 335 2.53 24.94 -21.48
CA PRO A 335 2.85 26.10 -20.66
C PRO A 335 3.68 25.74 -19.42
N PHE A 336 3.87 24.46 -19.11
CA PHE A 336 4.46 24.04 -17.84
C PHE A 336 5.96 23.84 -17.97
N ASP A 337 6.70 24.60 -17.18
CA ASP A 337 8.14 24.46 -17.00
C ASP A 337 8.47 23.10 -16.41
N ARG A 338 7.62 22.63 -15.49
CA ARG A 338 7.81 21.40 -14.73
C ARG A 338 6.51 20.60 -14.65
N VAL A 339 6.62 19.28 -14.76
CA VAL A 339 5.50 18.37 -14.47
C VAL A 339 5.93 17.38 -13.40
N VAL A 340 5.16 17.24 -12.33
CA VAL A 340 5.44 16.29 -11.25
C VAL A 340 4.26 15.34 -11.03
N SER A 341 4.53 14.10 -10.64
CA SER A 341 3.50 13.10 -10.35
C SER A 341 4.02 12.09 -9.34
N VAL A 342 3.34 11.88 -8.22
CA VAL A 342 3.81 10.95 -7.16
C VAL A 342 2.81 9.82 -6.99
N GLU A 343 3.25 8.58 -7.22
CA GLU A 343 2.50 7.34 -6.98
C GLU A 343 1.06 7.38 -7.54
N MET A 344 0.92 7.91 -8.76
CA MET A 344 -0.35 8.00 -9.48
C MET A 344 -0.48 6.88 -10.53
N LEU A 345 0.63 6.49 -11.17
CA LEU A 345 0.65 5.60 -12.33
C LEU A 345 0.15 4.18 -12.02
N GLU A 346 0.23 3.77 -10.76
CA GLU A 346 -0.30 2.53 -10.20
C GLU A 346 -1.82 2.42 -10.42
N SER A 347 -2.51 3.56 -10.50
CA SER A 347 -3.96 3.66 -10.73
C SER A 347 -4.33 3.91 -12.19
N VAL A 348 -3.35 4.14 -13.08
CA VAL A 348 -3.60 4.46 -14.49
C VAL A 348 -3.99 3.21 -15.28
N GLY A 349 -3.34 2.08 -15.01
CA GLY A 349 -3.48 0.86 -15.81
C GLY A 349 -2.43 0.76 -16.92
N ILE A 350 -1.88 -0.45 -17.11
CA ILE A 350 -0.79 -0.70 -18.07
C ILE A 350 -1.13 -0.25 -19.50
N GLN A 351 -2.38 -0.48 -19.93
CA GLN A 351 -2.86 -0.10 -21.26
C GLN A 351 -2.95 1.41 -21.48
N PHE A 352 -2.88 2.23 -20.42
CA PHE A 352 -3.01 3.67 -20.47
C PHE A 352 -1.70 4.42 -20.19
N LEU A 353 -0.58 3.72 -20.01
CA LEU A 353 0.74 4.34 -19.80
C LEU A 353 1.16 5.22 -20.98
N ILE A 354 0.93 4.78 -22.23
CA ILE A 354 1.26 5.58 -23.42
C ILE A 354 0.42 6.88 -23.46
N PRO A 355 -0.93 6.85 -23.33
CA PRO A 355 -1.73 8.06 -23.16
C PRO A 355 -1.29 8.98 -22.00
N PHE A 356 -0.86 8.39 -20.88
CA PHE A 356 -0.32 9.17 -19.76
C PHE A 356 0.92 9.97 -20.17
N PHE A 357 1.92 9.31 -20.75
CA PHE A 357 3.13 10.00 -21.21
C PHE A 357 2.88 10.95 -22.37
N ASN A 358 1.85 10.71 -23.20
CA ASN A 358 1.41 11.67 -24.20
C ASN A 358 0.86 12.96 -23.57
N THR A 359 0.06 12.83 -22.52
CA THR A 359 -0.49 13.97 -21.79
C THR A 359 0.61 14.77 -21.10
N LEU A 360 1.53 14.07 -20.42
CA LEU A 360 2.72 14.68 -19.81
C LEU A 360 3.55 15.41 -20.87
N HIS A 361 3.85 14.76 -22.00
CA HIS A 361 4.59 15.35 -23.11
C HIS A 361 3.92 16.62 -23.66
N ARG A 362 2.60 16.60 -23.86
CA ARG A 362 1.82 17.73 -24.39
C ARG A 362 1.76 18.90 -23.41
N SER A 363 1.78 18.63 -22.11
CA SER A 363 1.71 19.65 -21.07
C SER A 363 3.02 20.40 -20.88
N LEU A 364 4.12 19.67 -21.09
CA LEU A 364 5.46 20.13 -20.77
C LEU A 364 6.03 21.11 -21.82
N HIS A 365 6.72 22.15 -21.36
CA HIS A 365 7.38 23.12 -22.22
C HIS A 365 8.35 22.43 -23.21
N PRO A 366 8.34 22.79 -24.51
CA PRO A 366 9.01 22.00 -25.55
C PRO A 366 10.53 22.11 -25.54
N LEU A 367 11.10 23.14 -24.89
CA LEU A 367 12.55 23.39 -24.94
C LEU A 367 13.29 23.08 -23.64
N HIS A 368 12.72 23.49 -22.51
CA HIS A 368 13.38 23.40 -21.19
C HIS A 368 12.52 22.69 -20.14
N GLY A 369 11.50 21.96 -20.59
CA GLY A 369 10.63 21.22 -19.71
C GLY A 369 11.34 20.06 -19.02
N ILE A 370 11.13 19.92 -17.71
CA ILE A 370 11.59 18.78 -16.92
C ILE A 370 10.39 18.13 -16.26
N ALA A 371 10.25 16.82 -16.37
CA ALA A 371 9.21 16.08 -15.65
C ALA A 371 9.83 15.10 -14.65
N VAL A 372 9.25 14.99 -13.46
CA VAL A 372 9.66 14.01 -12.45
C VAL A 372 8.46 13.23 -11.99
N PHE A 373 8.53 11.91 -12.04
CA PHE A 373 7.47 11.08 -11.48
C PHE A 373 8.02 9.95 -10.62
N GLN A 374 7.28 9.65 -9.55
CA GLN A 374 7.53 8.52 -8.66
C GLN A 374 6.47 7.44 -8.91
N VAL A 375 6.89 6.17 -8.94
CA VAL A 375 6.00 5.05 -9.19
C VAL A 375 6.54 3.76 -8.58
N ILE A 376 5.67 3.04 -7.89
CA ILE A 376 5.90 1.67 -7.44
C ILE A 376 5.97 0.76 -8.67
N THR A 377 7.02 -0.04 -8.74
CA THR A 377 7.31 -0.95 -9.84
C THR A 377 7.38 -2.39 -9.38
N ILE A 378 7.13 -3.31 -10.31
CA ILE A 378 7.39 -4.73 -10.13
C ILE A 378 8.60 -5.18 -10.96
N PRO A 379 9.46 -6.11 -10.46
CA PRO A 379 10.56 -6.66 -11.23
C PRO A 379 10.12 -7.33 -12.55
N GLU A 380 10.94 -7.20 -13.59
CA GLU A 380 10.65 -7.69 -14.95
C GLU A 380 10.28 -9.17 -14.98
N SER A 381 11.00 -10.00 -14.22
CA SER A 381 10.76 -11.45 -14.16
C SER A 381 9.37 -11.83 -13.64
N ARG A 382 8.65 -10.88 -13.03
CA ARG A 382 7.30 -11.08 -12.49
C ARG A 382 6.21 -10.39 -13.31
N PHE A 383 6.57 -9.40 -14.12
CA PHE A 383 5.62 -8.46 -14.69
C PHE A 383 4.50 -9.15 -15.49
N ASP A 384 4.86 -10.00 -16.44
CA ASP A 384 3.91 -10.70 -17.33
C ASP A 384 2.91 -11.59 -16.58
N ARG A 385 3.33 -12.18 -15.46
CA ARG A 385 2.46 -12.99 -14.61
C ARG A 385 1.57 -12.08 -13.76
N TYR A 386 2.18 -11.09 -13.10
CA TYR A 386 1.50 -10.19 -12.19
C TYR A 386 0.34 -9.44 -12.85
N VAL A 387 0.51 -8.94 -14.07
CA VAL A 387 -0.57 -8.20 -14.76
C VAL A 387 -1.80 -9.08 -15.04
N LYS A 388 -1.64 -10.41 -15.10
CA LYS A 388 -2.71 -11.39 -15.37
C LYS A 388 -3.38 -11.93 -14.10
N GLU A 389 -2.81 -11.70 -12.93
CA GLU A 389 -3.25 -12.30 -11.66
C GLU A 389 -3.79 -11.24 -10.69
N VAL A 390 -4.79 -11.60 -9.89
CA VAL A 390 -5.32 -10.72 -8.84
C VAL A 390 -4.80 -11.19 -7.49
N ASP A 391 -3.91 -10.40 -6.89
CA ASP A 391 -3.37 -10.64 -5.56
C ASP A 391 -4.20 -9.96 -4.46
N PHE A 392 -3.76 -10.12 -3.20
CA PHE A 392 -4.39 -9.49 -2.04
C PHE A 392 -4.54 -7.97 -2.21
N ILE A 393 -3.51 -7.29 -2.70
CA ILE A 393 -3.51 -5.83 -2.87
C ILE A 393 -4.58 -5.42 -3.87
N ARG A 394 -4.58 -6.01 -5.07
CA ARG A 394 -5.55 -5.69 -6.13
C ARG A 394 -6.99 -6.07 -5.78
N LYS A 395 -7.20 -6.98 -4.80
CA LYS A 395 -8.55 -7.34 -4.34
C LYS A 395 -9.04 -6.46 -3.20
N TRP A 396 -8.19 -6.21 -2.20
CA TRP A 396 -8.62 -5.69 -0.89
C TRP A 396 -8.16 -4.27 -0.58
N ILE A 397 -7.09 -3.80 -1.24
CA ILE A 397 -6.43 -2.51 -0.93
C ILE A 397 -6.47 -1.54 -2.12
N PHE A 398 -6.17 -1.98 -3.34
CA PHE A 398 -6.20 -1.12 -4.53
C PHE A 398 -6.87 -1.82 -5.72
N PRO A 399 -8.22 -1.98 -5.70
CA PRO A 399 -8.97 -2.51 -6.84
C PRO A 399 -8.71 -1.73 -8.11
N GLY A 400 -8.35 -2.44 -9.19
CA GLY A 400 -7.98 -1.85 -10.47
C GLY A 400 -6.53 -1.36 -10.55
N GLY A 401 -5.82 -1.27 -9.42
CA GLY A 401 -4.40 -0.95 -9.39
C GLY A 401 -3.54 -1.99 -10.10
N VAL A 402 -2.46 -1.55 -10.72
CA VAL A 402 -1.47 -2.41 -11.37
C VAL A 402 -0.11 -1.71 -11.43
N LEU A 403 0.91 -2.40 -10.95
CA LEU A 403 2.29 -1.94 -10.98
C LEU A 403 2.94 -2.17 -12.35
N PRO A 404 3.53 -1.15 -12.99
CA PRO A 404 4.35 -1.33 -14.17
C PRO A 404 5.73 -1.90 -13.83
N SER A 405 6.45 -2.42 -14.83
CA SER A 405 7.89 -2.63 -14.72
C SER A 405 8.67 -1.42 -15.25
N VAL A 406 9.97 -1.35 -14.95
CA VAL A 406 10.84 -0.27 -15.45
C VAL A 406 10.88 -0.30 -16.98
N THR A 407 10.97 -1.48 -17.59
CA THR A 407 10.95 -1.65 -19.06
C THR A 407 9.61 -1.23 -19.66
N ALA A 408 8.49 -1.54 -19.00
CA ALA A 408 7.18 -1.08 -19.45
C ALA A 408 7.10 0.46 -19.45
N LEU A 409 7.64 1.11 -18.40
CA LEU A 409 7.70 2.57 -18.29
C LEU A 409 8.60 3.19 -19.37
N THR A 410 9.83 2.70 -19.56
CA THR A 410 10.76 3.26 -20.57
C THR A 410 10.21 3.15 -21.99
N ASN A 411 9.55 2.03 -22.30
CA ASN A 411 8.86 1.85 -23.57
C ASN A 411 7.70 2.83 -23.73
N ALA A 412 6.87 3.00 -22.69
CA ALA A 412 5.73 3.90 -22.72
C ALA A 412 6.14 5.38 -22.82
N ILE A 413 7.25 5.79 -22.19
CA ILE A 413 7.81 7.15 -22.32
C ILE A 413 8.19 7.44 -23.77
N THR A 414 8.93 6.51 -24.40
CA THR A 414 9.35 6.63 -25.80
C THR A 414 8.14 6.68 -26.73
N GLN A 415 7.17 5.78 -26.55
CA GLN A 415 5.98 5.69 -27.41
C GLN A 415 4.96 6.82 -27.17
N GLY A 416 4.88 7.34 -25.94
CA GLY A 416 3.95 8.40 -25.57
C GLY A 416 4.40 9.79 -26.01
N SER A 417 5.68 9.98 -26.28
CA SER A 417 6.22 11.26 -26.74
C SER A 417 6.31 11.33 -28.26
N GLU A 418 5.97 12.50 -28.83
CA GLU A 418 6.10 12.74 -30.27
C GLU A 418 7.53 12.46 -30.72
N ASN A 419 7.71 11.50 -31.63
CA ASN A 419 9.02 11.04 -32.13
C ASN A 419 10.05 10.67 -31.03
N GLY A 420 9.62 10.23 -29.84
CA GLY A 420 10.53 9.85 -28.74
C GLY A 420 11.23 11.03 -28.06
N GLN A 421 10.66 12.23 -28.14
CA GLN A 421 11.28 13.48 -27.63
C GLN A 421 11.40 13.60 -26.11
N LEU A 422 10.84 12.67 -25.32
CA LEU A 422 11.11 12.63 -23.88
C LEU A 422 12.35 11.77 -23.62
N VAL A 423 13.40 12.40 -23.12
CA VAL A 423 14.66 11.76 -22.77
C VAL A 423 14.63 11.39 -21.29
N ILE A 424 14.96 10.13 -20.97
CA ILE A 424 15.16 9.70 -19.58
C ILE A 424 16.53 10.18 -19.13
N ASP A 425 16.55 11.11 -18.18
CA ASP A 425 17.78 11.66 -17.60
C ASP A 425 18.29 10.78 -16.45
N SER A 426 17.41 10.41 -15.53
CA SER A 426 17.77 9.55 -14.40
C SER A 426 16.61 8.68 -13.93
N VAL A 427 16.96 7.54 -13.32
CA VAL A 427 16.04 6.63 -12.65
C VAL A 427 16.66 6.27 -11.30
N GLN A 428 15.98 6.61 -10.21
CA GLN A 428 16.45 6.34 -8.84
C GLN A 428 15.46 5.43 -8.11
N ASN A 429 15.94 4.29 -7.60
CA ASN A 429 15.13 3.40 -6.78
C ASN A 429 15.18 3.84 -5.31
N ILE A 430 14.02 4.21 -4.75
CA ILE A 430 13.81 4.51 -3.33
C ILE A 430 13.01 3.43 -2.60
N GLY A 431 12.65 2.34 -3.28
CA GLY A 431 11.86 1.22 -2.74
C GLY A 431 12.29 0.71 -1.34
N PRO A 432 13.59 0.58 -1.02
CA PRO A 432 14.01 0.19 0.32
C PRO A 432 13.53 1.13 1.45
N HIS A 433 13.30 2.41 1.18
CA HIS A 433 12.74 3.35 2.17
C HIS A 433 11.25 3.11 2.43
N TYR A 434 10.54 2.52 1.47
CA TYR A 434 9.12 2.22 1.60
C TYR A 434 8.87 1.17 2.69
N ALA A 435 9.79 0.21 2.87
CA ALA A 435 9.69 -0.77 3.95
C ALA A 435 9.61 -0.10 5.33
N ARG A 436 10.46 0.91 5.60
CA ARG A 436 10.39 1.70 6.84
C ARG A 436 9.14 2.57 6.89
N THR A 437 8.77 3.19 5.78
CA THR A 437 7.53 4.02 5.69
C THR A 437 6.31 3.21 6.15
N LEU A 438 6.17 1.97 5.67
CA LEU A 438 5.07 1.07 6.01
C LEU A 438 5.12 0.62 7.47
N ARG A 439 6.30 0.32 8.03
CA ARG A 439 6.45 0.00 9.46
C ARG A 439 6.07 1.17 10.37
N GLU A 440 6.45 2.40 9.99
CA GLU A 440 6.05 3.61 10.74
C GLU A 440 4.53 3.83 10.69
N TRP A 441 3.91 3.66 9.51
CA TRP A 441 2.46 3.72 9.38
C TRP A 441 1.76 2.64 10.18
N GLU A 442 2.25 1.41 10.14
CA GLU A 442 1.69 0.29 10.91
C GLU A 442 1.75 0.57 12.41
N ARG A 443 2.91 0.98 12.95
CA ARG A 443 3.08 1.30 14.37
C ARG A 443 2.06 2.34 14.83
N ARG A 444 1.90 3.42 14.06
CA ARG A 444 0.94 4.49 14.37
C ARG A 444 -0.50 4.02 14.21
N PHE A 445 -0.78 3.24 13.17
CA PHE A 445 -2.10 2.65 12.92
C PHE A 445 -2.53 1.78 14.10
N ILE A 446 -1.68 0.86 14.56
CA ILE A 446 -1.97 -0.01 15.70
C ILE A 446 -2.16 0.82 16.97
N ARG A 447 -1.22 1.72 17.28
CA ARG A 447 -1.27 2.58 18.47
C ARG A 447 -2.56 3.40 18.54
N ASN A 448 -2.98 3.96 17.41
CA ASN A 448 -4.12 4.87 17.33
C ASN A 448 -5.42 4.15 16.94
N PHE A 449 -5.41 2.81 16.84
CA PHE A 449 -6.54 2.08 16.29
C PHE A 449 -7.81 2.26 17.13
N ASP A 450 -7.74 1.89 18.41
CA ASP A 450 -8.91 1.84 19.28
C ASP A 450 -9.42 3.23 19.68
N GLN A 451 -8.51 4.21 19.78
CA GLN A 451 -8.83 5.58 20.22
C GLN A 451 -9.31 6.50 19.09
N ILE A 452 -8.83 6.30 17.85
CA ILE A 452 -9.10 7.22 16.73
C ILE A 452 -9.74 6.47 15.56
N ILE A 453 -9.09 5.43 15.05
CA ILE A 453 -9.47 4.80 13.78
C ILE A 453 -10.79 4.05 13.90
N ALA A 454 -10.96 3.20 14.91
CA ALA A 454 -12.20 2.46 15.14
C ALA A 454 -13.41 3.40 15.35
N PRO A 455 -13.34 4.45 16.18
CA PRO A 455 -14.40 5.46 16.25
C PRO A 455 -14.72 6.14 14.92
N CYS A 456 -13.69 6.49 14.12
CA CYS A 456 -13.90 7.06 12.78
C CYS A 456 -14.66 6.08 11.87
N LEU A 457 -14.26 4.81 11.86
CA LEU A 457 -14.91 3.76 11.08
C LEU A 457 -16.37 3.55 11.49
N LEU A 458 -16.66 3.54 12.79
CA LEU A 458 -18.03 3.40 13.31
C LEU A 458 -18.89 4.63 12.99
N THR A 459 -18.27 5.81 12.92
CA THR A 459 -18.96 7.04 12.51
C THR A 459 -19.30 7.02 11.03
N THR A 460 -18.36 6.58 10.17
CA THR A 460 -18.58 6.47 8.71
C THR A 460 -19.50 5.30 8.36
N TYR A 461 -19.42 4.19 9.09
CA TYR A 461 -20.17 2.96 8.85
C TYR A 461 -20.86 2.47 10.15
N PRO A 462 -21.96 3.11 10.58
CA PRO A 462 -22.65 2.77 11.83
C PRO A 462 -23.16 1.33 11.90
N GLU A 463 -23.35 0.65 10.76
CA GLU A 463 -23.73 -0.75 10.70
C GLU A 463 -22.65 -1.71 11.26
N LEU A 464 -21.39 -1.26 11.38
CA LEU A 464 -20.30 -2.03 11.96
C LEU A 464 -20.43 -2.16 13.49
N ASP A 465 -21.13 -1.24 14.16
CA ASP A 465 -21.34 -1.25 15.61
C ASP A 465 -22.02 -2.56 16.09
N ARG A 466 -22.90 -3.10 15.25
CA ARG A 466 -23.62 -4.36 15.53
C ARG A 466 -22.78 -5.61 15.31
N ASN A 467 -21.54 -5.47 14.84
CA ASN A 467 -20.66 -6.59 14.55
C ASN A 467 -19.18 -6.23 14.79
N PRO A 468 -18.71 -6.24 16.06
CA PRO A 468 -17.34 -5.91 16.44
C PRO A 468 -16.28 -6.73 15.68
N HIS A 469 -16.61 -7.96 15.28
CA HIS A 469 -15.72 -8.80 14.50
C HIS A 469 -15.35 -8.19 13.14
N ARG A 470 -16.22 -7.36 12.53
CA ARG A 470 -15.90 -6.68 11.26
C ARG A 470 -14.89 -5.56 11.42
N VAL A 471 -14.88 -4.89 12.59
CA VAL A 471 -13.85 -3.90 12.94
C VAL A 471 -12.49 -4.58 13.11
N GLU A 472 -12.47 -5.76 13.75
CA GLU A 472 -11.24 -6.55 13.87
C GLU A 472 -10.75 -7.06 12.50
N ILE A 473 -11.63 -7.54 11.63
CA ILE A 473 -11.26 -7.90 10.24
C ILE A 473 -10.63 -6.72 9.52
N PHE A 474 -11.16 -5.51 9.72
CA PHE A 474 -10.59 -4.29 9.16
C PHE A 474 -9.17 -4.05 9.69
N LYS A 475 -8.97 -4.10 11.01
CA LYS A 475 -7.65 -3.95 11.66
C LYS A 475 -6.64 -4.91 11.05
N ARG A 476 -7.00 -6.19 10.97
CA ARG A 476 -6.12 -7.25 10.47
C ARG A 476 -5.86 -7.14 8.98
N LYS A 477 -6.83 -6.69 8.18
CA LYS A 477 -6.62 -6.39 6.75
C LYS A 477 -5.51 -5.34 6.57
N TRP A 478 -5.53 -4.27 7.37
CA TRP A 478 -4.55 -3.19 7.28
C TRP A 478 -3.17 -3.59 7.80
N ILE A 479 -3.09 -4.33 8.91
CA ILE A 479 -1.83 -4.92 9.40
C ILE A 479 -1.22 -5.83 8.32
N TYR A 480 -2.03 -6.75 7.76
CA TYR A 480 -1.57 -7.62 6.67
C TYR A 480 -1.06 -6.81 5.47
N TYR A 481 -1.76 -5.74 5.09
CA TYR A 481 -1.32 -4.85 4.02
C TYR A 481 0.05 -4.22 4.30
N PHE A 482 0.25 -3.62 5.47
CA PHE A 482 1.52 -2.98 5.82
C PHE A 482 2.67 -3.99 5.83
N GLU A 483 2.50 -5.12 6.52
CA GLU A 483 3.55 -6.14 6.63
C GLU A 483 3.85 -6.82 5.28
N TYR A 484 2.82 -7.11 4.49
CA TYR A 484 2.97 -7.74 3.16
C TYR A 484 3.75 -6.84 2.21
N CYS A 485 3.40 -5.56 2.16
CA CYS A 485 4.10 -4.59 1.32
C CYS A 485 5.51 -4.31 1.86
N ALA A 486 5.69 -4.17 3.17
CA ALA A 486 6.99 -3.89 3.78
C ALA A 486 7.99 -5.01 3.48
N ALA A 487 7.59 -6.27 3.64
CA ALA A 487 8.39 -7.43 3.26
C ALA A 487 8.68 -7.45 1.75
N GLY A 488 7.71 -7.03 0.92
CA GLY A 488 7.86 -6.92 -0.52
C GLY A 488 8.97 -5.95 -0.94
N PHE A 489 9.01 -4.77 -0.33
CA PHE A 489 10.03 -3.75 -0.58
C PHE A 489 11.40 -4.12 0.02
N ASP A 490 11.41 -4.61 1.26
CA ASP A 490 12.64 -5.03 1.95
C ASP A 490 13.37 -6.14 1.18
N ALA A 491 12.62 -7.12 0.68
CA ALA A 491 13.16 -8.21 -0.14
C ALA A 491 13.37 -7.84 -1.61
N ARG A 492 13.15 -6.57 -2.01
CA ARG A 492 13.31 -6.06 -3.39
C ARG A 492 12.47 -6.83 -4.42
N VAL A 493 11.36 -7.42 -4.00
CA VAL A 493 10.39 -8.04 -4.90
C VAL A 493 9.34 -7.04 -5.38
N LEU A 494 9.39 -5.82 -4.83
CA LEU A 494 8.82 -4.56 -5.28
C LEU A 494 9.96 -3.52 -5.34
N GLY A 495 9.79 -2.50 -6.18
CA GLY A 495 10.64 -1.31 -6.19
C GLY A 495 9.78 -0.05 -6.21
N ASP A 496 10.37 1.10 -5.95
CA ASP A 496 9.71 2.39 -6.12
C ASP A 496 10.72 3.34 -6.74
N HIS A 497 10.39 3.91 -7.88
CA HIS A 497 11.36 4.60 -8.74
C HIS A 497 10.94 6.03 -9.01
N ILE A 498 11.88 6.95 -8.82
CA ILE A 498 11.77 8.34 -9.27
C ILE A 498 12.47 8.46 -10.62
N PHE A 499 11.71 8.74 -11.67
CA PHE A 499 12.20 9.05 -13.01
C PHE A 499 12.30 10.56 -13.20
N THR A 500 13.38 11.01 -13.82
CA THR A 500 13.52 12.38 -14.33
C THR A 500 13.56 12.33 -15.86
N LEU A 501 12.68 13.10 -16.49
CA LEU A 501 12.57 13.22 -17.94
C LEU A 501 12.88 14.65 -18.37
N THR A 502 13.48 14.79 -19.55
CA THR A 502 13.83 16.08 -20.15
C THR A 502 13.68 16.06 -21.66
N ARG A 503 14.12 17.13 -22.31
CA ARG A 503 14.21 17.31 -23.76
C ARG A 503 15.65 17.21 -24.22
N GLU A 504 15.85 16.71 -25.44
CA GLU A 504 17.13 16.82 -26.13
C GLU A 504 17.55 18.29 -26.21
N GLY A 505 18.82 18.58 -25.90
CA GLY A 505 19.36 19.94 -25.92
C GLY A 505 18.97 20.82 -24.73
N ASN A 506 18.20 20.31 -23.75
CA ASN A 506 17.94 21.04 -22.53
C ASN A 506 19.16 21.04 -21.60
N LEU A 507 19.99 22.08 -21.69
CA LEU A 507 21.21 22.24 -20.88
C LEU A 507 20.97 22.80 -19.47
N THR A 508 19.70 22.94 -19.05
CA THR A 508 19.36 23.48 -17.72
C THR A 508 19.34 22.42 -16.62
N LEU A 509 19.59 21.16 -16.99
CA LEU A 509 19.70 19.98 -16.12
C LEU A 509 21.11 19.68 -15.63
#